data_AF-A0A8W8MKE2-F1
#
_entry.id   AF-A0A8W8MKE2-F1
#
_cell.length_a   1.000
_cell.length_b   1.000
_cell.length_c   1.000
_cell.angle_alpha   90.00
_cell.angle_beta   90.00
_cell.angle_gamma   90.00
#
_symmetry.space_group_name_H-M   'P 1'
#
loop_
_entity.id
_entity.type
_entity.pdbx_description
1 polymer ?
#
loop_
_entity_poly.entity_id
_entity_poly.type
_entity_poly.pdbx_seq_one_letter_code
_entity_poly.pdbx_strand_id
1 'polypeptide(L)'
;MNRGLKTLVQQYSKSDKVYYPIVRGVLVVVFVLLVEQTEAFIIDHARLCEATHVSHGFRRDTFQKEAIHYCYPTNITNGKCEALDARAGIDCTQFGENYVLQGGLGKQRASCCEKKGIILTNCTIQPRIFSHDKDIDVMYFERVLTKLISIKSAADPKSFEIELCTPKYISSTTPTPTPTNPPPPPPVPSKLDFQ
;
A
#
# COMPACT_ATOMS: atom_id res chain seq x y z
N MET A 1 -70.63 -8.64 -27.47
CA MET A 1 -69.17 -8.91 -27.40
C MET A 1 -68.48 -7.86 -28.26
N ASN A 2 -67.79 -6.81 -27.79
CA ASN A 2 -66.40 -6.85 -27.30
C ASN A 2 -65.99 -5.42 -26.82
N ARG A 3 -66.58 -4.91 -25.73
CA ARG A 3 -66.12 -3.62 -25.13
C ARG A 3 -65.13 -3.78 -23.98
N GLY A 4 -65.03 -4.98 -23.37
CA GLY A 4 -64.11 -5.25 -22.25
C GLY A 4 -62.65 -5.50 -22.65
N LEU A 5 -62.37 -5.89 -23.91
CA LEU A 5 -61.03 -6.30 -24.32
C LEU A 5 -60.13 -5.11 -24.72
N LYS A 6 -60.70 -3.98 -25.16
CA LYS A 6 -59.93 -2.80 -25.57
C LYS A 6 -59.32 -2.03 -24.38
N THR A 7 -59.96 -2.07 -23.22
CA THR A 7 -59.50 -1.34 -22.03
C THR A 7 -58.31 -2.04 -21.35
N LEU A 8 -58.27 -3.38 -21.38
CA LEU A 8 -57.17 -4.17 -20.81
C LEU A 8 -55.87 -4.04 -21.62
N VAL A 9 -55.94 -4.00 -22.96
CA VAL A 9 -54.76 -3.84 -23.82
C VAL A 9 -54.15 -2.43 -23.70
N GLN A 10 -54.97 -1.39 -23.51
CA GLN A 10 -54.48 -0.03 -23.30
C GLN A 10 -53.84 0.18 -21.91
N GLN A 11 -54.30 -0.56 -20.89
CA GLN A 11 -53.75 -0.45 -19.53
C GLN A 11 -52.44 -1.25 -19.37
N TYR A 12 -52.28 -2.35 -20.10
CA TYR A 12 -51.01 -3.09 -20.17
C TYR A 12 -49.94 -2.34 -20.98
N SER A 13 -50.29 -1.78 -22.14
CA SER A 13 -49.33 -1.05 -23.00
C SER A 13 -48.79 0.25 -22.39
N LYS A 14 -49.55 0.88 -21.48
CA LYS A 14 -49.13 2.11 -20.79
C LYS A 14 -48.19 1.83 -19.60
N SER A 15 -48.29 0.66 -18.99
CA SER A 15 -47.39 0.24 -17.90
C SER A 15 -46.00 -0.12 -18.43
N ASP A 16 -45.90 -0.81 -19.57
CA ASP A 16 -44.61 -1.21 -20.14
C ASP A 16 -43.75 -0.01 -20.61
N LYS A 17 -44.37 1.08 -21.05
CA LYS A 17 -43.63 2.27 -21.53
C LYS A 17 -43.02 3.13 -20.43
N VAL A 18 -43.56 3.05 -19.21
CA VAL A 18 -43.06 3.80 -18.04
C VAL A 18 -42.11 2.91 -17.21
N TYR A 19 -42.35 1.61 -17.17
CA TYR A 19 -41.52 0.66 -16.43
C TYR A 19 -40.14 0.48 -17.07
N TYR A 20 -40.05 0.40 -18.40
CA TYR A 20 -38.78 0.19 -19.11
C TYR A 20 -37.71 1.29 -18.90
N PRO A 21 -38.03 2.60 -18.97
CA PRO A 21 -37.04 3.64 -18.71
C PRO A 21 -36.68 3.78 -17.23
N ILE A 22 -37.60 3.47 -16.31
CA ILE A 22 -37.32 3.52 -14.86
C ILE A 22 -36.42 2.35 -14.46
N VAL A 23 -36.71 1.13 -14.94
CA VAL A 23 -35.86 -0.04 -14.68
C VAL A 23 -34.48 0.12 -15.31
N ARG A 24 -34.37 0.71 -16.52
CA ARG A 24 -33.07 1.08 -17.11
C ARG A 24 -32.33 2.15 -16.31
N GLY A 25 -33.03 3.20 -15.86
CA GLY A 25 -32.44 4.27 -15.06
C GLY A 25 -31.91 3.75 -13.72
N VAL A 26 -32.67 2.90 -13.04
CA VAL A 26 -32.27 2.24 -11.79
C VAL A 26 -31.11 1.26 -12.04
N LEU A 27 -31.12 0.48 -13.12
CA LEU A 27 -30.00 -0.39 -13.49
C LEU A 27 -28.72 0.39 -13.80
N VAL A 28 -28.81 1.53 -14.49
CA VAL A 28 -27.66 2.40 -14.77
C VAL A 28 -27.15 3.05 -13.50
N VAL A 29 -28.02 3.53 -12.61
CA VAL A 29 -27.61 4.09 -11.31
C VAL A 29 -26.98 3.02 -10.42
N VAL A 30 -27.53 1.80 -10.40
CA VAL A 30 -26.93 0.65 -9.69
C VAL A 30 -25.60 0.25 -10.33
N PHE A 31 -25.46 0.26 -11.67
CA PHE A 31 -24.18 0.03 -12.34
C PHE A 31 -23.16 1.13 -12.05
N VAL A 32 -23.56 2.40 -12.04
CA VAL A 32 -22.67 3.53 -11.71
C VAL A 32 -22.26 3.48 -10.24
N LEU A 33 -23.18 3.15 -9.33
CA LEU A 33 -22.88 2.96 -7.90
C LEU A 33 -22.05 1.68 -7.62
N LEU A 34 -22.18 0.64 -8.46
CA LEU A 34 -21.34 -0.56 -8.39
C LEU A 34 -19.95 -0.34 -9.02
N VAL A 35 -19.84 0.52 -10.04
CA VAL A 35 -18.56 0.89 -10.69
C VAL A 35 -17.79 1.93 -9.85
N GLU A 36 -18.46 2.69 -8.99
CA GLU A 36 -17.82 3.50 -7.94
C GLU A 36 -17.30 2.70 -6.74
N GLN A 37 -17.33 1.36 -6.77
CA GLN A 37 -16.32 0.60 -6.06
C GLN A 37 -14.99 0.77 -6.79
N THR A 38 -14.36 1.91 -6.55
CA THR A 38 -12.93 2.06 -6.64
C THR A 38 -12.36 0.92 -5.83
N GLU A 39 -11.94 -0.14 -6.51
CA GLU A 39 -11.11 -1.15 -5.89
C GLU A 39 -9.90 -0.39 -5.36
N ALA A 40 -9.94 -0.18 -4.06
CA ALA A 40 -9.06 0.71 -3.35
C ALA A 40 -7.61 0.27 -3.57
N PHE A 41 -6.70 1.12 -3.18
CA PHE A 41 -5.29 0.79 -2.98
C PHE A 41 -5.22 -0.38 -1.95
N ILE A 42 -5.34 -1.63 -2.40
CA ILE A 42 -5.32 -2.79 -1.51
C ILE A 42 -3.88 -3.28 -1.47
N ILE A 43 -3.18 -2.90 -0.40
CA ILE A 43 -2.11 -3.72 0.12
C ILE A 43 -2.57 -4.28 1.47
N ASP A 44 -2.96 -5.54 1.50
CA ASP A 44 -2.99 -6.26 2.78
C ASP A 44 -1.54 -6.58 3.15
N HIS A 45 -1.14 -6.41 4.41
CA HIS A 45 0.26 -6.47 4.81
C HIS A 45 0.44 -7.32 6.07
N ALA A 46 1.47 -8.17 6.07
CA ALA A 46 1.65 -9.19 7.12
C ALA A 46 2.71 -8.85 8.18
N ARG A 47 3.52 -7.80 8.01
CA ARG A 47 4.68 -7.57 8.87
C ARG A 47 4.88 -6.12 9.28
N LEU A 48 4.74 -5.89 10.58
CA LEU A 48 5.24 -4.70 11.27
C LEU A 48 6.70 -4.94 11.66
N CYS A 49 7.56 -3.96 11.40
CA CYS A 49 8.96 -4.03 11.80
C CYS A 49 9.14 -3.63 13.27
N GLU A 50 10.06 -4.30 13.96
CA GLU A 50 10.41 -4.00 15.35
C GLU A 50 10.94 -2.57 15.54
N ALA A 51 10.98 -2.10 16.79
CA ALA A 51 11.39 -0.76 17.13
C ALA A 51 12.86 -0.44 16.81
N THR A 52 13.71 -1.47 16.75
CA THR A 52 15.14 -1.42 16.39
C THR A 52 15.39 -1.74 14.92
N HIS A 53 14.33 -1.94 14.13
CA HIS A 53 14.44 -2.27 12.71
C HIS A 53 14.02 -1.10 11.82
N VAL A 54 14.33 -1.18 10.53
CA VAL A 54 13.78 -0.32 9.47
C VAL A 54 13.26 -1.21 8.34
N SER A 55 12.11 -0.85 7.76
CA SER A 55 11.63 -1.46 6.53
C SER A 55 12.54 -1.08 5.36
N HIS A 56 13.14 -2.05 4.67
CA HIS A 56 13.98 -1.90 3.47
C HIS A 56 13.25 -2.19 2.16
N GLY A 57 11.94 -2.38 2.24
CA GLY A 57 11.16 -2.71 1.07
C GLY A 57 9.98 -3.58 1.40
N PHE A 58 9.18 -3.81 0.37
CA PHE A 58 8.09 -4.75 0.40
C PHE A 58 7.93 -5.43 -0.95
N ARG A 59 7.52 -6.69 -0.91
CA ARG A 59 7.23 -7.49 -2.09
C ARG A 59 5.86 -8.10 -2.01
N ARG A 60 5.24 -8.29 -3.17
CA ARG A 60 4.00 -9.03 -3.31
C ARG A 60 4.00 -9.74 -4.64
N ASP A 61 4.02 -11.07 -4.59
CA ASP A 61 3.85 -11.90 -5.77
C ASP A 61 2.36 -12.03 -6.13
N THR A 62 2.05 -12.37 -7.38
CA THR A 62 0.68 -12.47 -7.92
C THR A 62 -0.21 -13.41 -7.10
N PHE A 63 0.38 -14.45 -6.50
CA PHE A 63 -0.32 -15.45 -5.69
C PHE A 63 -0.46 -15.06 -4.21
N GLN A 64 0.25 -14.02 -3.77
CA GLN A 64 0.21 -13.55 -2.39
C GLN A 64 -0.93 -12.54 -2.20
N LYS A 65 -1.77 -12.82 -1.21
CA LYS A 65 -2.83 -11.89 -0.79
C LYS A 65 -2.26 -10.64 -0.14
N GLU A 66 -1.12 -10.77 0.52
CA GLU A 66 -0.53 -9.71 1.33
C GLU A 66 0.89 -9.39 0.87
N ALA A 67 1.28 -8.11 0.89
CA ALA A 67 2.66 -7.72 0.68
C ALA A 67 3.50 -7.89 1.95
N ILE A 68 4.68 -8.47 1.77
CA ILE A 68 5.61 -8.80 2.83
C ILE A 68 6.64 -7.68 2.94
N HIS A 69 6.76 -7.08 4.13
CA HIS A 69 7.82 -6.11 4.43
C HIS A 69 9.12 -6.79 4.86
N TYR A 70 10.23 -6.27 4.37
CA TYR A 70 11.57 -6.72 4.72
C TYR A 70 12.17 -5.79 5.76
N CYS A 71 12.28 -6.26 7.01
CA CYS A 71 12.78 -5.48 8.13
C CYS A 71 14.24 -5.83 8.42
N TYR A 72 15.08 -4.82 8.59
CA TYR A 72 16.51 -4.98 8.92
C TYR A 72 16.87 -4.27 10.22
N PRO A 73 17.73 -4.86 11.06
CA PRO A 73 18.29 -4.21 12.24
C PRO A 73 19.03 -2.92 11.92
N THR A 74 18.86 -1.92 12.78
CA THR A 74 19.54 -0.63 12.69
C THR A 74 19.81 -0.06 14.08
N ASN A 75 20.74 0.88 14.16
CA ASN A 75 21.03 1.64 15.38
C ASN A 75 20.00 2.75 15.63
N ILE A 76 19.05 2.94 14.71
CA ILE A 76 17.97 3.92 14.81
C ILE A 76 16.80 3.29 15.57
N THR A 77 16.28 3.99 16.58
CA THR A 77 15.11 3.54 17.33
C THR A 77 13.86 4.30 16.92
N ASN A 78 12.72 3.63 17.00
CA ASN A 78 11.43 4.28 16.82
C ASN A 78 11.14 5.27 17.96
N GLY A 79 10.58 6.42 17.59
CA GLY A 79 9.87 7.32 18.49
C GLY A 79 8.41 6.94 18.57
N LYS A 80 7.53 7.88 18.23
CA LYS A 80 6.09 7.62 18.13
C LYS A 80 5.75 6.89 16.84
N CYS A 81 4.70 6.08 16.86
CA CYS A 81 4.18 5.38 15.68
C CYS A 81 2.69 5.66 15.53
N GLU A 82 2.29 6.00 14.32
CA GLU A 82 0.92 6.31 13.93
C GLU A 82 0.43 5.30 12.90
N ALA A 83 -0.80 4.85 13.08
CA ALA A 83 -1.42 3.86 12.21
C ALA A 83 -2.42 4.55 11.28
N LEU A 84 -2.13 4.59 9.98
CA LEU A 84 -2.96 5.24 8.97
C LEU A 84 -3.75 4.22 8.13
N ASP A 85 -4.82 4.70 7.51
CA ASP A 85 -5.51 4.00 6.43
C ASP A 85 -4.66 4.10 5.16
N ALA A 86 -4.34 2.95 4.54
CA ALA A 86 -3.51 2.88 3.35
C ALA A 86 -4.32 2.94 2.04
N ARG A 87 -5.67 2.94 2.09
CA ARG A 87 -6.55 2.87 0.89
C ARG A 87 -6.41 4.00 -0.11
N ALA A 88 -5.92 5.16 0.34
CA ALA A 88 -5.70 6.33 -0.51
C ALA A 88 -4.22 6.47 -0.94
N GLY A 89 -3.36 5.53 -0.52
CA GLY A 89 -1.92 5.69 -0.50
C GLY A 89 -1.40 5.91 0.92
N ILE A 90 -0.10 6.15 1.03
CA ILE A 90 0.60 6.34 2.30
C ILE A 90 1.33 7.68 2.22
N ASP A 91 1.12 8.55 3.20
CA ASP A 91 2.00 9.70 3.43
C ASP A 91 2.40 9.73 4.89
N CYS A 92 3.63 9.31 5.20
CA CYS A 92 4.15 9.37 6.56
C CYS A 92 4.55 10.78 6.97
N THR A 93 4.84 11.67 6.01
CA THR A 93 5.30 13.03 6.28
C THR A 93 4.22 13.90 6.92
N GLN A 94 2.95 13.50 6.80
CA GLN A 94 1.83 14.16 7.49
C GLN A 94 1.94 14.15 9.02
N PHE A 95 2.71 13.21 9.59
CA PHE A 95 2.94 13.11 11.04
C PHE A 95 4.20 13.84 11.50
N GLY A 96 5.11 14.18 10.58
CA GLY A 96 6.36 14.88 10.85
C GLY A 96 7.46 14.53 9.87
N GLU A 97 8.55 15.31 9.90
CA GLU A 97 9.64 15.24 8.91
C GLU A 97 10.46 13.95 8.96
N ASN A 98 10.47 13.25 10.10
CA ASN A 98 11.28 12.03 10.32
C ASN A 98 10.44 10.76 10.42
N TYR A 99 9.21 10.79 9.92
CA TYR A 99 8.33 9.62 9.90
C TYR A 99 8.55 8.80 8.64
N VAL A 100 8.68 7.48 8.81
CA VAL A 100 8.92 6.53 7.72
C VAL A 100 7.96 5.35 7.84
N LEU A 101 7.68 4.69 6.72
CA LEU A 101 6.89 3.48 6.70
C LEU A 101 7.64 2.35 7.41
N GLN A 102 7.00 1.75 8.41
CA GLN A 102 7.59 0.73 9.28
C GLN A 102 6.90 -0.63 9.13
N GLY A 103 6.26 -0.84 8.00
CA GLY A 103 5.48 -2.04 7.72
C GLY A 103 3.99 -1.75 7.69
N GLY A 104 3.25 -2.83 7.48
CA GLY A 104 1.79 -2.76 7.42
C GLY A 104 1.13 -3.48 8.59
N LEU A 105 -0.11 -3.08 8.81
CA LEU A 105 -1.01 -3.59 9.81
C LEU A 105 -2.19 -4.26 9.09
N GLY A 106 -2.81 -5.24 9.73
CA GLY A 106 -4.01 -5.88 9.16
C GLY A 106 -5.12 -4.85 8.88
N LYS A 107 -6.05 -5.23 7.98
CA LYS A 107 -7.19 -4.40 7.56
C LYS A 107 -6.78 -3.13 6.80
N GLN A 108 -5.86 -3.26 5.85
CA GLN A 108 -5.47 -2.16 4.93
C GLN A 108 -4.92 -0.93 5.64
N ARG A 109 -4.14 -1.16 6.71
CA ARG A 109 -3.51 -0.09 7.48
C ARG A 109 -2.00 -0.16 7.34
N ALA A 110 -1.36 0.98 7.47
CA ALA A 110 0.09 1.09 7.51
C ALA A 110 0.53 1.69 8.84
N SER A 111 1.76 1.39 9.25
CA SER A 111 2.37 2.01 10.43
C SER A 111 3.49 2.95 9.99
N CYS A 112 3.32 4.24 10.22
CA CYS A 112 4.39 5.23 10.06
C CYS A 112 5.00 5.50 11.43
N CYS A 113 6.33 5.41 11.54
CA CYS A 113 7.03 5.66 12.80
C CYS A 113 8.04 6.77 12.64
N GLU A 114 8.10 7.65 13.63
CA GLU A 114 9.19 8.59 13.82
C GLU A 114 10.50 7.82 14.04
N LYS A 115 11.57 8.27 13.39
CA LYS A 115 12.92 7.72 13.58
C LYS A 115 13.79 8.73 14.33
N LYS A 116 14.23 8.35 15.53
CA LYS A 116 15.04 9.23 16.39
C LYS A 116 16.50 9.24 15.94
N GLY A 117 17.14 10.41 16.06
CA GLY A 117 18.58 10.55 15.77
C GLY A 117 18.91 10.60 14.28
N ILE A 118 17.91 10.76 13.41
CA ILE A 118 18.10 10.99 11.98
C ILE A 118 17.35 12.22 11.50
N ILE A 119 17.80 12.75 10.37
CA ILE A 119 17.03 13.62 9.49
C ILE A 119 16.84 12.93 8.15
N LEU A 120 15.71 13.15 7.50
CA LEU A 120 15.48 12.68 6.13
C LEU A 120 16.00 13.73 5.14
N THR A 121 16.83 13.31 4.20
CA THR A 121 17.37 14.16 3.12
C THR A 121 17.22 13.45 1.78
N ASN A 122 17.46 14.17 0.67
CA ASN A 122 17.44 13.59 -0.68
C ASN A 122 16.17 12.77 -0.96
N CYS A 123 15.01 13.32 -0.57
CA CYS A 123 13.72 12.72 -0.85
C CYS A 123 13.44 12.82 -2.36
N THR A 124 13.07 11.70 -2.97
CA THR A 124 12.84 11.65 -4.42
C THR A 124 11.75 10.66 -4.75
N ILE A 125 10.76 11.14 -5.51
CA ILE A 125 9.78 10.29 -6.18
C ILE A 125 10.52 9.44 -7.20
N GLN A 126 10.36 8.12 -7.09
CA GLN A 126 11.02 7.19 -7.99
C GLN A 126 10.30 7.20 -9.36
N PRO A 127 11.02 7.21 -10.49
CA PRO A 127 10.42 7.27 -11.82
C PRO A 127 9.69 5.97 -12.22
N ARG A 128 9.83 4.92 -11.42
CA ARG A 128 9.19 3.63 -11.64
C ARG A 128 7.78 3.67 -11.04
N ILE A 129 6.80 3.33 -11.88
CA ILE A 129 5.40 3.17 -11.51
C ILE A 129 5.14 1.69 -11.18
N PHE A 130 4.43 1.46 -10.08
CA PHE A 130 4.00 0.15 -9.60
C PHE A 130 2.48 0.04 -9.70
N SER A 131 1.92 -1.15 -9.53
CA SER A 131 0.47 -1.37 -9.49
C SER A 131 0.08 -2.45 -8.49
N HIS A 132 -1.01 -2.23 -7.76
CA HIS A 132 -1.56 -3.23 -6.83
C HIS A 132 -2.18 -4.45 -7.50
N ASP A 133 -2.40 -4.43 -8.81
CA ASP A 133 -2.92 -5.59 -9.55
C ASP A 133 -1.79 -6.46 -10.12
N LYS A 134 -0.53 -6.02 -9.99
CA LYS A 134 0.66 -6.69 -10.52
C LYS A 134 1.65 -7.07 -9.42
N ASP A 135 2.64 -7.87 -9.77
CA ASP A 135 3.77 -8.13 -8.89
C ASP A 135 4.43 -6.82 -8.45
N ILE A 136 4.64 -6.68 -7.15
CA ILE A 136 5.34 -5.54 -6.56
C ILE A 136 6.69 -6.03 -6.05
N ASP A 137 7.76 -5.44 -6.56
CA ASP A 137 9.10 -5.61 -6.01
C ASP A 137 9.73 -4.24 -5.76
N VAL A 138 9.56 -3.76 -4.52
CA VAL A 138 10.15 -2.52 -4.04
C VAL A 138 11.19 -2.88 -3.00
N MET A 139 12.46 -2.85 -3.41
CA MET A 139 13.60 -3.01 -2.51
C MET A 139 14.51 -1.80 -2.64
N TYR A 140 14.91 -1.23 -1.51
CA TYR A 140 15.77 -0.07 -1.46
C TYR A 140 16.85 -0.27 -0.38
N PHE A 141 18.09 0.03 -0.76
CA PHE A 141 19.23 -0.06 0.13
C PHE A 141 19.55 1.34 0.67
N GLU A 142 19.73 1.45 1.97
CA GLU A 142 20.14 2.69 2.66
C GLU A 142 19.15 3.86 2.53
N ARG A 143 17.93 3.59 2.08
CA ARG A 143 16.84 4.59 1.99
C ARG A 143 15.65 4.11 2.79
N VAL A 144 14.72 5.03 3.01
CA VAL A 144 13.47 4.77 3.72
C VAL A 144 12.30 5.25 2.88
N LEU A 145 11.20 4.50 2.93
CA LEU A 145 9.97 4.84 2.24
C LEU A 145 9.14 5.80 3.09
N THR A 146 8.85 6.97 2.55
CA THR A 146 8.04 8.01 3.20
C THR A 146 6.63 8.08 2.63
N LYS A 147 6.49 7.84 1.32
CA LYS A 147 5.19 7.94 0.63
C LYS A 147 4.95 6.82 -0.37
N LEU A 148 3.69 6.40 -0.47
CA LEU A 148 3.12 5.72 -1.62
C LEU A 148 2.03 6.62 -2.22
N ILE A 149 2.26 7.10 -3.43
CA ILE A 149 1.47 8.14 -4.08
C ILE A 149 0.61 7.48 -5.16
N SER A 150 -0.70 7.45 -4.95
CA SER A 150 -1.64 6.89 -5.93
C SER A 150 -1.63 7.73 -7.22
N ILE A 151 -1.41 7.09 -8.36
CA ILE A 151 -1.52 7.70 -9.69
C ILE A 151 -2.86 7.28 -10.28
N LYS A 152 -3.76 8.24 -10.46
CA LYS A 152 -5.04 7.98 -11.13
C LYS A 152 -4.81 7.95 -12.64
N SER A 153 -4.39 6.80 -13.16
CA SER A 153 -4.26 6.55 -14.61
C SER A 153 -5.49 5.80 -15.12
N ALA A 154 -6.00 6.19 -16.29
CA ALA A 154 -7.11 5.48 -16.95
C ALA A 154 -6.72 4.06 -17.41
N ALA A 155 -5.43 3.81 -17.63
CA ALA A 155 -4.92 2.50 -18.04
C ALA A 155 -4.66 1.56 -16.86
N ASP A 156 -4.38 2.10 -15.68
CA ASP A 156 -4.07 1.34 -14.46
C ASP A 156 -4.52 2.17 -13.23
N PRO A 157 -5.78 2.02 -12.77
CA PRO A 157 -6.35 2.87 -11.72
C PRO A 157 -5.73 2.60 -10.35
N LYS A 158 -5.02 1.48 -10.19
CA LYS A 158 -4.29 1.09 -8.97
C LYS A 158 -2.80 1.30 -9.09
N SER A 159 -2.37 2.14 -10.04
CA SER A 159 -0.97 2.50 -10.17
C SER A 159 -0.54 3.47 -9.08
N PHE A 160 0.74 3.39 -8.70
CA PHE A 160 1.31 4.25 -7.68
C PHE A 160 2.81 4.47 -7.89
N GLU A 161 3.26 5.60 -7.38
CA GLU A 161 4.67 5.99 -7.25
C GLU A 161 5.10 5.89 -5.79
N ILE A 162 6.40 5.87 -5.57
CA ILE A 162 6.98 5.82 -4.23
C ILE A 162 7.94 6.97 -4.02
N GLU A 163 7.93 7.56 -2.83
CA GLU A 163 8.95 8.51 -2.40
C GLU A 163 9.92 7.83 -1.44
N LEU A 164 11.20 7.88 -1.79
CA LEU A 164 12.27 7.39 -0.95
C LEU A 164 13.10 8.57 -0.45
N CYS A 165 13.54 8.53 0.80
CA CYS A 165 14.45 9.49 1.39
C CYS A 165 15.71 8.79 1.91
N THR A 166 16.81 9.52 2.05
CA THR A 166 18.04 9.06 2.68
C THR A 166 18.04 9.46 4.16
N PRO A 167 18.12 8.50 5.10
CA PRO A 167 18.29 8.81 6.51
C PRO A 167 19.74 9.27 6.77
N LYS A 168 19.92 10.49 7.27
CA LYS A 168 21.22 10.99 7.71
C LYS A 168 21.24 11.09 9.23
N TYR A 169 22.20 10.41 9.86
CA TYR A 169 22.36 10.46 11.30
C TYR A 169 22.71 11.87 11.75
N ILE A 170 21.96 12.37 12.74
CA ILE A 170 22.32 13.57 13.46
C ILE A 170 23.44 13.13 14.39
N SER A 171 24.68 13.49 14.08
CA SER A 171 25.80 13.23 14.97
C SER A 171 25.53 13.91 16.32
N SER A 172 25.00 13.18 17.29
CA SER A 172 25.26 13.51 18.68
C SER A 172 26.73 13.16 18.91
N THR A 173 27.54 14.12 19.30
CA THR A 173 28.91 13.89 19.78
C THR A 173 28.91 12.72 20.76
N THR A 174 29.41 11.55 20.36
CA THR A 174 29.62 10.38 21.22
C THR A 174 30.73 9.55 20.56
N PRO A 175 31.73 9.08 21.34
CA PRO A 175 33.08 8.81 20.86
C PRO A 175 33.16 7.68 19.85
N THR A 176 34.17 7.78 18.98
CA THR A 176 34.65 6.73 18.09
C THR A 176 34.53 5.35 18.74
N PRO A 177 33.67 4.44 18.24
CA PRO A 177 33.67 3.08 18.72
C PRO A 177 35.02 2.44 18.35
N THR A 178 35.70 1.89 19.35
CA THR A 178 36.84 1.02 19.15
C THR A 178 36.41 -0.14 18.23
N PRO A 179 37.15 -0.45 17.16
CA PRO A 179 36.79 -1.51 16.24
C PRO A 179 36.76 -2.84 17.01
N THR A 180 35.56 -3.35 17.27
CA THR A 180 35.38 -4.73 17.72
C THR A 180 35.25 -5.55 16.45
N ASN A 181 36.15 -6.53 16.28
CA ASN A 181 36.21 -7.40 15.10
C ASN A 181 34.81 -7.91 14.72
N PRO A 182 34.47 -7.96 13.41
CA PRO A 182 33.20 -8.52 12.98
C PRO A 182 33.09 -9.99 13.44
N PRO A 183 31.91 -10.43 13.91
CA PRO A 183 31.70 -11.83 14.24
C PRO A 183 31.93 -12.70 13.00
N PRO A 184 32.50 -13.91 13.17
CA PRO A 184 32.76 -14.80 12.06
C PRO A 184 31.46 -15.15 11.31
N PRO A 185 31.53 -15.33 9.98
CA PRO A 185 30.35 -15.67 9.18
C PRO A 185 29.72 -16.98 9.69
N PRO A 186 28.39 -17.11 9.63
CA PRO A 186 27.72 -18.34 10.00
C PRO A 186 28.23 -19.51 9.14
N PRO A 187 28.35 -20.72 9.71
CA PRO A 187 28.81 -21.89 8.97
C PRO A 187 27.87 -22.19 7.79
N VAL A 188 28.47 -22.36 6.61
CA VAL A 188 27.78 -22.77 5.38
C VAL A 188 27.17 -24.16 5.62
N PRO A 189 25.86 -24.38 5.36
CA PRO A 189 25.28 -25.71 5.43
C PRO A 189 25.99 -26.65 4.45
N SER A 190 26.61 -27.71 4.99
CA SER A 190 27.17 -28.78 4.16
C SER A 190 26.05 -29.38 3.30
N LYS A 191 26.37 -29.62 2.03
CA LYS A 191 25.56 -30.33 1.04
C LYS A 191 24.77 -31.46 1.71
N LEU A 192 23.45 -31.41 1.59
CA LEU A 192 22.61 -32.59 1.75
C LEU A 192 23.07 -33.60 0.70
N ASP A 193 23.75 -34.66 1.14
CA ASP A 193 23.90 -35.87 0.35
C ASP A 193 22.50 -36.44 0.14
N PHE A 194 22.00 -36.35 -1.10
CA PHE A 194 20.89 -37.17 -1.55
C PHE A 194 21.40 -38.60 -1.68
N GLN A 195 21.03 -39.46 -0.74
CA GLN A 195 20.94 -40.90 -0.94
C GLN A 195 19.57 -41.25 -1.48
#